data_AF-I3CUN7-F1
#
_entry.id   AF-I3CUN7-F1
#
_cell.length_a   1.000
_cell.length_b   1.000
_cell.length_c   1.000
_cell.angle_alpha   90.00
_cell.angle_beta   90.00
_cell.angle_gamma   90.00
#
_symmetry.space_group_name_H-M   'P 1'
#
loop_
_entity.id
_entity.type
_entity.pdbx_description
1 polymer ?
#
loop_
_entity_poly.entity_id
_entity_poly.type
_entity_poly.pdbx_seq_one_letter_code
_entity_poly.pdbx_strand_id
1 'polypeptide(L)'
;MSTILAIETSTELASAALLYRGELIARQSSGAQTHSDAILPMIQQLLADAGLALSQCDALAFGVGPGSFTGVRTACGVVQGLSFGCDRPVVPVLTLEAAAQACRDETPEAADVLAILDARMGEVYWARYRARADGGWDVLAAPALSSAAQVPVEGRPHACGNGLSVHATHFSTGFCEAAFASVHPLAMPHARQVATLGQVHFSAGVALPAQQAQPLYLRNKVALTTAEREVRDAAKGAA
;
A
#
# COMPACT_ATOMS: atom_id res chain seq x y z
N MET A 1 -24.25 -3.57 0.51
CA MET A 1 -22.79 -3.57 0.70
C MET A 1 -22.20 -4.57 -0.26
N SER A 2 -21.19 -4.17 -1.03
CA SER A 2 -20.55 -5.01 -2.03
C SER A 2 -19.60 -6.03 -1.38
N THR A 3 -19.45 -7.19 -2.02
CA THR A 3 -18.49 -8.23 -1.65
C THR A 3 -17.15 -7.96 -2.34
N ILE A 4 -16.11 -7.64 -1.56
CA ILE A 4 -14.79 -7.24 -2.07
C ILE A 4 -13.74 -8.24 -1.61
N LEU A 5 -13.03 -8.86 -2.55
CA LEU A 5 -11.80 -9.60 -2.28
C LEU A 5 -10.62 -8.65 -2.49
N ALA A 6 -9.72 -8.53 -1.51
CA ALA A 6 -8.59 -7.62 -1.56
C ALA A 6 -7.25 -8.33 -1.43
N ILE A 7 -6.24 -7.84 -2.14
CA ILE A 7 -4.86 -8.34 -2.12
C ILE A 7 -3.91 -7.18 -1.85
N GLU A 8 -2.96 -7.37 -0.93
CA GLU A 8 -1.88 -6.41 -0.71
C GLU A 8 -0.56 -7.13 -0.47
N THR A 9 0.43 -6.85 -1.33
CA THR A 9 1.74 -7.50 -1.34
C THR A 9 2.88 -6.52 -1.62
N SER A 10 2.65 -5.21 -1.50
CA SER A 10 3.64 -4.18 -1.82
C SER A 10 4.68 -3.96 -0.73
N THR A 11 4.50 -4.55 0.47
CA THR A 11 5.46 -4.52 1.59
C THR A 11 6.02 -5.91 1.91
N GLU A 12 6.75 -6.07 3.00
CA GLU A 12 7.26 -7.35 3.49
C GLU A 12 6.18 -8.38 3.83
N LEU A 13 4.94 -7.95 4.10
CA LEU A 13 3.82 -8.84 4.37
C LEU A 13 2.98 -9.03 3.10
N ALA A 14 2.69 -10.29 2.76
CA ALA A 14 1.62 -10.61 1.84
C ALA A 14 0.32 -10.78 2.63
N SER A 15 -0.75 -10.14 2.19
CA SER A 15 -2.05 -10.25 2.85
C SER A 15 -3.20 -10.33 1.84
N ALA A 16 -4.28 -10.99 2.25
CA ALA A 16 -5.55 -11.03 1.53
C ALA A 16 -6.70 -10.80 2.51
N ALA A 17 -7.78 -10.18 2.04
CA ALA A 17 -8.97 -9.93 2.84
C ALA A 17 -10.24 -10.13 2.03
N LEU A 18 -11.32 -10.47 2.72
CA LEU A 18 -12.66 -10.58 2.16
C LEU A 18 -13.59 -9.71 3.01
N LEU A 19 -14.23 -8.73 2.35
CA LEU A 19 -15.34 -7.97 2.89
C LEU A 19 -16.63 -8.60 2.36
N TYR A 20 -17.44 -9.17 3.24
CA TYR A 20 -18.67 -9.85 2.88
C TYR A 20 -19.76 -9.56 3.93
N ARG A 21 -20.91 -9.04 3.48
CA ARG A 21 -22.04 -8.67 4.36
C ARG A 21 -21.67 -7.74 5.53
N GLY A 22 -20.67 -6.89 5.33
CA GLY A 22 -20.17 -5.96 6.35
C GLY A 22 -19.14 -6.57 7.30
N GLU A 23 -18.87 -7.88 7.20
CA GLU A 23 -17.79 -8.53 7.94
C GLU A 23 -16.50 -8.54 7.12
N LEU A 24 -15.40 -8.21 7.79
CA LEU A 24 -14.08 -8.12 7.18
C LEU A 24 -13.15 -9.17 7.81
N ILE A 25 -12.80 -10.19 7.03
CA ILE A 25 -11.88 -11.25 7.44
C ILE A 25 -10.60 -11.08 6.62
N ALA A 26 -9.44 -11.18 7.26
CA ALA A 26 -8.17 -11.09 6.56
C ALA A 26 -7.13 -12.07 7.09
N ARG A 27 -6.22 -12.44 6.19
CA ARG A 27 -5.10 -13.35 6.41
C ARG A 27 -3.82 -12.67 5.94
N GLN A 28 -2.69 -13.07 6.53
CA GLN A 28 -1.36 -12.55 6.17
C GLN A 28 -0.30 -13.65 6.27
N SER A 29 0.82 -13.46 5.58
CA SER A 29 1.96 -14.38 5.60
C SER A 29 2.71 -14.31 6.93
N SER A 30 3.40 -15.38 7.29
CA SER A 30 4.28 -15.45 8.46
C SER A 30 5.68 -14.86 8.21
N GLY A 31 5.89 -14.14 7.10
CA GLY A 31 7.19 -13.58 6.69
C GLY A 31 8.19 -14.58 6.10
N ALA A 32 8.04 -15.90 6.35
CA ALA A 32 8.95 -16.94 5.83
C ALA A 32 8.62 -17.43 4.40
N GLN A 33 7.38 -17.22 3.94
CA GLN A 33 6.93 -17.64 2.60
C GLN A 33 7.13 -16.52 1.58
N THR A 34 7.39 -16.89 0.33
CA THR A 34 7.36 -15.92 -0.77
C THR A 34 5.93 -15.41 -0.97
N HIS A 35 5.79 -14.15 -1.39
CA HIS A 35 4.45 -13.55 -1.60
C HIS A 35 3.60 -14.35 -2.60
N SER A 36 4.22 -14.93 -3.63
CA SER A 36 3.53 -15.73 -4.66
C SER A 36 2.94 -17.02 -4.12
N ASP A 37 3.62 -17.68 -3.18
CA ASP A 37 3.17 -18.97 -2.65
C ASP A 37 2.02 -18.80 -1.64
N ALA A 38 1.95 -17.64 -0.98
CA ALA A 38 1.09 -17.40 0.15
C ALA A 38 -0.32 -16.88 -0.23
N ILE A 39 -0.43 -16.05 -1.28
CA ILE A 39 -1.68 -15.32 -1.58
C ILE A 39 -2.82 -16.23 -2.06
N LEU A 40 -2.58 -17.11 -3.03
CA LEU A 40 -3.65 -17.96 -3.56
C LEU A 40 -4.25 -18.89 -2.48
N PRO A 41 -3.45 -19.56 -1.62
CA PRO A 41 -3.99 -20.30 -0.48
C PRO A 41 -4.82 -19.45 0.48
N MET A 42 -4.41 -18.21 0.79
CA MET A 42 -5.20 -17.31 1.65
C MET A 42 -6.55 -16.97 1.05
N ILE A 43 -6.59 -16.69 -0.26
CA ILE A 43 -7.84 -16.38 -0.98
C ILE A 43 -8.77 -17.60 -0.95
N GLN A 44 -8.25 -18.79 -1.24
CA GLN A 44 -9.03 -20.03 -1.19
C GLN A 44 -9.64 -20.26 0.21
N GLN A 45 -8.84 -20.06 1.26
CA GLN A 45 -9.33 -20.18 2.64
C GLN A 45 -10.40 -19.14 2.98
N LEU A 46 -10.20 -17.87 2.64
CA LEU A 46 -11.19 -16.80 2.88
C LEU A 46 -12.53 -17.10 2.21
N LEU A 47 -12.50 -17.55 0.94
CA LEU A 47 -13.69 -17.91 0.19
C LEU A 47 -14.37 -19.16 0.75
N ALA A 48 -13.59 -20.18 1.13
CA ALA A 48 -14.11 -21.40 1.74
C ALA A 48 -14.78 -21.13 3.10
N ASP A 49 -14.14 -20.33 3.96
CA ASP A 49 -14.70 -19.94 5.27
C ASP A 49 -16.02 -19.18 5.13
N ALA A 50 -16.14 -18.35 4.09
CA ALA A 50 -17.36 -17.60 3.78
C ALA A 50 -18.40 -18.41 2.97
N GLY A 51 -18.07 -19.62 2.52
CA GLY A 51 -18.92 -20.43 1.65
C GLY A 51 -19.21 -19.77 0.29
N LEU A 52 -18.25 -19.04 -0.27
CA LEU A 52 -18.37 -18.29 -1.52
C LEU A 52 -17.50 -18.88 -2.62
N ALA A 53 -18.02 -18.86 -3.85
CA ALA A 53 -17.21 -18.93 -5.05
C ALA A 53 -16.63 -17.55 -5.37
N LEU A 54 -15.46 -17.51 -6.02
CA LEU A 54 -14.83 -16.28 -6.47
C LEU A 54 -15.74 -15.42 -7.35
N SER A 55 -16.57 -16.06 -8.20
CA SER A 55 -17.53 -15.38 -9.07
C SER A 55 -18.67 -14.69 -8.31
N GLN A 56 -18.79 -14.88 -6.99
CA GLN A 56 -19.74 -14.17 -6.14
C GLN A 56 -19.17 -12.89 -5.54
N CYS A 57 -17.88 -12.60 -5.73
CA CYS A 57 -17.33 -11.28 -5.43
C CYS A 57 -17.85 -10.26 -6.45
N ASP A 58 -18.16 -9.06 -6.00
CA ASP A 58 -18.60 -7.96 -6.88
C ASP A 58 -17.40 -7.32 -7.58
N ALA A 59 -16.27 -7.22 -6.89
CA ALA A 59 -15.01 -6.72 -7.42
C ALA A 59 -13.80 -7.26 -6.65
N LEU A 60 -12.62 -7.15 -7.28
CA LEU A 60 -11.35 -7.50 -6.65
C LEU A 60 -10.49 -6.25 -6.46
N ALA A 61 -10.25 -5.85 -5.21
CA ALA A 61 -9.39 -4.73 -4.88
C ALA A 61 -7.92 -5.16 -4.75
N PHE A 62 -6.98 -4.27 -5.08
CA PHE A 62 -5.56 -4.58 -4.93
C PHE A 62 -4.72 -3.33 -4.68
N GLY A 63 -3.66 -3.51 -3.90
CA GLY A 63 -2.64 -2.48 -3.73
C GLY A 63 -1.82 -2.30 -5.01
N VAL A 64 -1.89 -1.12 -5.62
CA VAL A 64 -1.16 -0.81 -6.85
C VAL A 64 0.29 -0.39 -6.61
N GLY A 65 0.68 -0.16 -5.36
CA GLY A 65 1.92 0.50 -5.00
C GLY A 65 1.73 1.97 -4.60
N PRO A 66 2.83 2.70 -4.35
CA PRO A 66 4.22 2.27 -4.51
C PRO A 66 4.66 1.25 -3.45
N GLY A 67 5.76 0.53 -3.72
CA GLY A 67 6.31 -0.48 -2.80
C GLY A 67 7.34 -1.39 -3.47
N SER A 68 7.50 -2.60 -2.95
CA SER A 68 8.37 -3.66 -3.49
C SER A 68 8.05 -3.96 -4.95
N PHE A 69 9.07 -3.91 -5.81
CA PHE A 69 8.94 -4.14 -7.26
C PHE A 69 8.32 -5.49 -7.62
N THR A 70 8.73 -6.54 -6.90
CA THR A 70 8.18 -7.90 -7.04
C THR A 70 6.77 -7.94 -6.44
N GLY A 71 6.63 -7.37 -5.24
CA GLY A 71 5.39 -7.34 -4.49
C GLY A 71 4.21 -6.75 -5.25
N VAL A 72 4.33 -5.53 -5.79
CA VAL A 72 3.24 -4.87 -6.53
C VAL A 72 2.86 -5.65 -7.80
N ARG A 73 3.81 -6.32 -8.44
CA ARG A 73 3.55 -7.16 -9.61
C ARG A 73 2.84 -8.45 -9.24
N THR A 74 3.14 -9.03 -8.07
CA THR A 74 2.42 -10.20 -7.57
C THR A 74 0.94 -9.88 -7.37
N ALA A 75 0.60 -8.80 -6.66
CA ALA A 75 -0.80 -8.38 -6.49
C ALA A 75 -1.49 -8.15 -7.84
N CYS A 76 -0.84 -7.38 -8.73
CA CYS A 76 -1.39 -7.08 -10.06
C CYS A 76 -1.60 -8.34 -10.91
N GLY A 77 -0.62 -9.24 -11.00
CA GLY A 77 -0.74 -10.46 -11.79
C GLY A 77 -1.81 -11.42 -11.26
N VAL A 78 -1.87 -11.58 -9.93
CA VAL A 78 -2.90 -12.42 -9.30
C VAL A 78 -4.29 -11.83 -9.53
N VAL A 79 -4.48 -10.54 -9.26
CA VAL A 79 -5.80 -9.90 -9.40
C VAL A 79 -6.27 -9.96 -10.86
N GLN A 80 -5.38 -9.74 -11.83
CA GLN A 80 -5.67 -9.85 -13.26
C GLN A 80 -6.15 -11.25 -13.63
N GLY A 81 -5.41 -12.29 -13.23
CA GLY A 81 -5.76 -13.67 -13.55
C GLY A 81 -7.09 -14.09 -12.95
N LEU A 82 -7.31 -13.74 -11.67
CA LEU A 82 -8.56 -14.05 -10.96
C LEU A 82 -9.75 -13.30 -11.58
N SER A 83 -9.62 -11.99 -11.77
CA SER A 83 -10.63 -11.11 -12.37
C SER A 83 -11.02 -11.54 -13.78
N PHE A 84 -10.03 -11.90 -14.61
CA PHE A 84 -10.28 -12.42 -15.95
C PHE A 84 -11.03 -13.76 -15.91
N GLY A 85 -10.69 -14.64 -14.97
CA GLY A 85 -11.34 -15.95 -14.83
C GLY A 85 -12.77 -15.90 -14.28
N CYS A 86 -13.11 -14.89 -13.48
CA CYS A 86 -14.44 -14.75 -12.88
C CYS A 86 -15.32 -13.64 -13.49
N ASP A 87 -14.83 -12.94 -14.52
CA ASP A 87 -15.48 -11.81 -15.19
C ASP A 87 -15.95 -10.71 -14.22
N ARG A 88 -15.06 -10.34 -13.30
CA ARG A 88 -15.31 -9.28 -12.29
C ARG A 88 -14.32 -8.13 -12.45
N PRO A 89 -14.74 -6.87 -12.23
CA PRO A 89 -13.84 -5.74 -12.34
C PRO A 89 -12.81 -5.72 -11.19
N VAL A 90 -11.75 -4.95 -11.40
CA VAL A 90 -10.70 -4.71 -10.41
C VAL A 90 -10.77 -3.30 -9.86
N VAL A 91 -10.36 -3.10 -8.62
CA VAL A 91 -10.37 -1.81 -7.94
C VAL A 91 -8.94 -1.47 -7.47
N PRO A 92 -8.28 -0.49 -8.11
CA PRO A 92 -6.96 -0.07 -7.66
C PRO A 92 -7.06 0.71 -6.34
N VAL A 93 -6.16 0.41 -5.40
CA VAL A 93 -6.00 1.15 -4.15
C VAL A 93 -4.53 1.52 -3.98
N LEU A 94 -4.24 2.79 -3.68
CA LEU A 94 -2.87 3.22 -3.44
C LEU A 94 -2.35 2.62 -2.13
N THR A 95 -1.14 2.08 -2.14
CA THR A 95 -0.53 1.50 -0.94
C THR A 95 -0.40 2.54 0.18
N LEU A 96 -0.01 3.77 -0.15
CA LEU A 96 0.11 4.86 0.82
C LEU A 96 -1.24 5.27 1.43
N GLU A 97 -2.31 5.16 0.65
CA GLU A 97 -3.68 5.39 1.13
C GLU A 97 -4.12 4.28 2.09
N ALA A 98 -3.79 3.02 1.78
CA ALA A 98 -4.02 1.90 2.70
C ALA A 98 -3.22 2.06 4.01
N ALA A 99 -2.00 2.58 3.97
CA ALA A 99 -1.22 2.91 5.17
C ALA A 99 -1.86 4.06 5.98
N ALA A 100 -2.38 5.09 5.30
CA ALA A 100 -3.11 6.17 5.96
C ALA A 100 -4.40 5.66 6.62
N GLN A 101 -5.12 4.74 5.97
CA GLN A 101 -6.28 4.08 6.55
C GLN A 101 -5.91 3.24 7.78
N ALA A 102 -4.78 2.51 7.75
CA ALA A 102 -4.33 1.74 8.90
C ALA A 102 -4.05 2.65 10.10
N CYS A 103 -3.44 3.81 9.86
CA CYS A 103 -3.24 4.84 10.90
C CYS A 103 -4.57 5.33 11.48
N ARG A 104 -5.61 5.51 10.67
CA ARG A 104 -6.93 5.93 11.14
C ARG A 104 -7.70 4.85 11.87
N ASP A 105 -7.51 3.59 11.50
CA ASP A 105 -8.12 2.47 12.22
C ASP A 105 -7.61 2.43 13.68
N GLU A 106 -6.36 2.82 13.91
CA GLU A 106 -5.74 2.95 15.24
C GLU A 106 -6.02 4.30 15.92
N THR A 107 -6.15 5.37 15.14
CA THR A 107 -6.36 6.76 15.59
C THR A 107 -7.50 7.42 14.80
N PRO A 108 -8.77 7.18 15.16
CA PRO A 108 -9.93 7.62 14.37
C PRO A 108 -10.00 9.14 14.13
N GLU A 109 -9.44 9.94 15.03
CA GLU A 109 -9.33 11.39 14.96
C GLU A 109 -8.27 11.91 13.98
N ALA A 110 -7.41 11.04 13.44
CA ALA A 110 -6.36 11.39 12.50
C ALA A 110 -6.94 11.77 11.12
N ALA A 111 -7.45 13.00 11.02
CA ALA A 111 -8.09 13.50 9.80
C ALA A 111 -7.08 13.98 8.73
N ASP A 112 -5.83 14.26 9.10
CA ASP A 112 -4.75 14.69 8.20
C ASP A 112 -3.55 13.77 8.40
N VAL A 113 -3.30 12.89 7.43
CA VAL A 113 -2.33 11.80 7.54
C VAL A 113 -1.28 11.89 6.44
N LEU A 114 -0.03 11.84 6.85
CA LEU A 114 1.15 11.74 6.00
C LEU A 114 1.68 10.30 6.07
N ALA A 115 1.42 9.52 5.03
CA ALA A 115 1.95 8.17 4.92
C ALA A 115 3.37 8.21 4.35
N ILE A 116 4.31 7.52 5.00
CA ILE A 116 5.73 7.49 4.64
C ILE A 116 6.23 6.03 4.70
N LEU A 117 6.54 5.47 3.54
CA LEU A 117 7.08 4.12 3.39
C LEU A 117 8.55 4.16 2.94
N ASP A 118 9.36 3.25 3.45
CA ASP A 118 10.75 3.09 2.97
C ASP A 118 10.77 2.70 1.48
N ALA A 119 11.44 3.51 0.66
CA ALA A 119 11.64 3.23 -0.77
C ALA A 119 12.98 2.54 -1.06
N ARG A 120 13.77 2.21 -0.02
CA ARG A 120 15.19 1.82 -0.14
C ARG A 120 16.05 2.96 -0.69
N MET A 121 17.37 2.75 -0.72
CA MET A 121 18.35 3.67 -1.31
C MET A 121 18.35 5.08 -0.68
N GLY A 122 17.99 5.19 0.60
CA GLY A 122 17.96 6.48 1.30
C GLY A 122 16.74 7.36 0.97
N GLU A 123 15.75 6.80 0.27
CA GLU A 123 14.54 7.51 -0.14
C GLU A 123 13.29 6.94 0.54
N VAL A 124 12.21 7.72 0.48
CA VAL A 124 10.89 7.36 0.99
C VAL A 124 9.83 7.61 -0.08
N TYR A 125 8.83 6.73 -0.12
CA TYR A 125 7.57 7.00 -0.77
C TYR A 125 6.67 7.71 0.21
N TRP A 126 6.03 8.80 -0.21
CA TRP A 126 5.12 9.53 0.67
C TRP A 126 3.93 10.12 -0.08
N ALA A 127 2.83 10.29 0.64
CA ALA A 127 1.64 10.99 0.20
C ALA A 127 0.91 11.54 1.42
N ARG A 128 0.13 12.61 1.21
CA ARG A 128 -0.64 13.24 2.28
C ARG A 128 -2.12 13.23 1.93
N TYR A 129 -2.93 12.83 2.90
CA TYR A 129 -4.34 12.61 2.72
C TYR A 129 -5.16 13.32 3.79
N ARG A 130 -6.37 13.74 3.42
CA ARG A 130 -7.39 14.21 4.35
C ARG A 130 -8.59 13.28 4.36
N ALA A 131 -8.97 12.82 5.54
CA ALA A 131 -10.08 11.90 5.69
C ALA A 131 -11.40 12.59 5.31
N ARG A 132 -12.24 11.88 4.57
CA ARG A 132 -13.58 12.32 4.19
C ARG A 132 -14.65 11.65 5.03
N ALA A 133 -15.83 12.27 5.09
CA ALA A 133 -16.98 11.74 5.81
C ALA A 133 -17.53 10.44 5.21
N ASP A 134 -17.28 10.18 3.92
CA ASP A 134 -17.71 8.96 3.21
C ASP A 134 -16.76 7.77 3.42
N GLY A 135 -15.72 7.93 4.25
CA GLY A 135 -14.70 6.91 4.50
C GLY A 135 -13.57 6.88 3.46
N GLY A 136 -13.62 7.73 2.44
CA GLY A 136 -12.53 7.93 1.49
C GLY A 136 -11.52 8.98 1.92
N TRP A 137 -10.63 9.32 1.00
CA TRP A 137 -9.54 10.28 1.22
C TRP A 137 -9.51 11.34 0.11
N ASP A 138 -9.30 12.60 0.52
CA ASP A 138 -8.85 13.66 -0.39
C ASP A 138 -7.32 13.65 -0.43
N VAL A 139 -6.75 13.75 -1.64
CA VAL A 139 -5.30 13.79 -1.84
C VAL A 139 -4.81 15.23 -1.67
N LEU A 140 -4.14 15.51 -0.53
CA LEU A 140 -3.50 16.81 -0.28
C LEU A 140 -2.14 16.91 -0.97
N ALA A 141 -1.42 15.80 -1.04
CA ALA A 141 -0.20 15.67 -1.83
C ALA A 141 -0.17 14.28 -2.48
N ALA A 142 -0.01 14.27 -3.81
CA ALA A 142 0.05 13.04 -4.59
C ALA A 142 1.26 12.18 -4.20
N PRO A 143 1.20 10.85 -4.41
CA PRO A 143 2.34 9.96 -4.18
C PRO A 143 3.62 10.45 -4.86
N ALA A 144 4.67 10.61 -4.06
CA ALA A 144 5.98 11.07 -4.49
C ALA A 144 7.10 10.19 -3.93
N LEU A 145 8.28 10.31 -4.55
CA LEU A 145 9.53 9.69 -4.12
C LEU A 145 10.55 10.80 -3.87
N SER A 146 11.14 10.83 -2.68
CA SER A 146 12.18 11.80 -2.33
C SER A 146 13.08 11.28 -1.21
N SER A 147 14.12 12.05 -0.86
CA SER A 147 14.80 11.83 0.43
C SER A 147 13.85 12.15 1.59
N ALA A 148 14.12 11.58 2.78
CA ALA A 148 13.34 11.85 3.99
C ALA A 148 13.28 13.34 4.34
N ALA A 149 14.38 14.08 4.12
CA ALA A 149 14.50 15.50 4.40
C ALA A 149 13.64 16.42 3.51
N GLN A 150 13.10 15.89 2.41
CA GLN A 150 12.27 16.65 1.47
C GLN A 150 10.77 16.38 1.66
N VAL A 151 10.39 15.55 2.63
CA VAL A 151 8.98 15.29 2.93
C VAL A 151 8.35 16.53 3.57
N PRO A 152 7.25 17.07 3.03
CA PRO A 152 6.57 18.23 3.60
C PRO A 152 5.83 17.85 4.89
N VAL A 153 6.09 18.58 5.97
CA VAL A 153 5.55 18.32 7.32
C VAL A 153 4.70 19.48 7.87
N GLU A 154 4.38 20.48 7.05
CA GLU A 154 3.64 21.66 7.47
C GLU A 154 2.24 21.31 7.99
N GLY A 155 1.78 22.03 9.02
CA GLY A 155 0.45 21.80 9.61
C GLY A 155 0.38 20.58 10.53
N ARG A 156 1.52 19.95 10.86
CA ARG A 156 1.63 18.88 11.86
C ARG A 156 0.67 17.70 11.60
N PRO A 157 0.75 17.03 10.43
CA PRO A 157 -0.07 15.85 10.18
C PRO A 157 0.26 14.71 11.16
N HIS A 158 -0.62 13.72 11.24
CA HIS A 158 -0.26 12.43 11.81
C HIS A 158 0.61 11.68 10.79
N ALA A 159 1.78 11.20 11.21
CA ALA A 159 2.70 10.49 10.32
C ALA A 159 2.60 8.97 10.54
N CYS A 160 2.58 8.18 9.47
CA CYS A 160 2.53 6.72 9.56
C CYS A 160 3.46 6.00 8.58
N GLY A 161 3.71 4.72 8.86
CA GLY A 161 4.48 3.83 8.00
C GLY A 161 5.95 3.68 8.39
N ASN A 162 6.56 2.59 7.91
CA ASN A 162 7.90 2.16 8.32
C ASN A 162 9.02 3.11 7.90
N GLY A 163 8.79 4.06 6.98
CA GLY A 163 9.78 5.05 6.58
C GLY A 163 10.25 5.90 7.77
N LEU A 164 9.38 6.11 8.76
CA LEU A 164 9.69 6.80 10.01
C LEU A 164 10.77 6.08 10.83
N SER A 165 10.68 4.75 10.93
CA SER A 165 11.66 3.95 11.68
C SER A 165 12.93 3.65 10.88
N VAL A 166 12.81 3.39 9.57
CA VAL A 166 13.97 3.09 8.72
C VAL A 166 14.88 4.31 8.58
N HIS A 167 14.31 5.52 8.51
CA HIS A 167 15.05 6.78 8.38
C HIS A 167 15.11 7.55 9.71
N ALA A 168 15.26 6.84 10.83
CA ALA A 168 15.23 7.40 12.19
C ALA A 168 16.31 8.47 12.48
N THR A 169 17.41 8.50 11.72
CA THR A 169 18.39 9.60 11.81
C THR A 169 17.77 10.94 11.41
N HIS A 170 16.92 10.95 10.38
CA HIS A 170 16.17 12.15 9.99
C HIS A 170 14.91 12.32 10.86
N PHE A 171 14.10 11.27 10.95
CA PHE A 171 12.89 11.22 11.78
C PHE A 171 13.23 10.95 13.25
N SER A 172 14.16 11.73 13.81
CA SER A 172 14.53 11.68 15.22
C SER A 172 13.33 12.06 16.11
N THR A 173 13.36 11.65 17.38
CA THR A 173 12.30 11.98 18.34
C THR A 173 12.00 13.49 18.39
N GLY A 174 13.03 14.32 18.50
CA GLY A 174 12.85 15.78 18.56
C GLY A 174 12.31 16.39 17.25
N PHE A 175 12.70 15.84 16.09
CA PHE A 175 12.11 16.25 14.83
C PHE A 175 10.62 15.87 14.77
N CYS A 176 10.30 14.63 15.10
CA CYS A 176 8.94 14.10 15.06
C CYS A 176 7.98 14.84 16.00
N GLU A 177 8.41 15.18 17.22
CA GLU A 177 7.62 15.95 18.19
C GLU A 177 7.29 17.37 17.66
N ALA A 178 8.24 17.99 16.96
CA ALA A 178 8.04 19.30 16.34
C ALA A 178 7.18 19.23 15.06
N ALA A 179 7.42 18.22 14.23
CA ALA A 179 6.88 18.10 12.88
C ALA A 179 5.49 17.46 12.81
N PHE A 180 5.12 16.60 13.76
CA PHE A 180 3.90 15.77 13.66
C PHE A 180 2.97 15.94 14.87
N ALA A 181 1.68 15.64 14.66
CA ALA A 181 0.71 15.54 15.75
C ALA A 181 0.89 14.22 16.52
N SER A 182 1.12 13.12 15.81
CA SER A 182 1.52 11.82 16.35
C SER A 182 2.26 11.00 15.29
N VAL A 183 2.93 9.93 15.71
CA VAL A 183 3.74 9.07 14.84
C VAL A 183 3.35 7.61 15.03
N HIS A 184 3.08 6.93 13.92
CA HIS A 184 2.55 5.57 13.86
C HIS A 184 3.40 4.70 12.92
N PRO A 185 4.62 4.32 13.32
CA PRO A 185 5.57 3.66 12.42
C PRO A 185 5.15 2.23 12.05
N LEU A 186 4.26 1.62 12.82
CA LEU A 186 3.74 0.26 12.61
C LEU A 186 2.43 0.23 11.81
N ALA A 187 1.81 1.39 11.57
CA ALA A 187 0.64 1.51 10.71
C ALA A 187 1.06 1.28 9.25
N MET A 188 0.96 0.03 8.82
CA MET A 188 1.40 -0.49 7.53
C MET A 188 0.19 -0.87 6.66
N PRO A 189 0.33 -0.81 5.33
CA PRO A 189 -0.74 -1.23 4.43
C PRO A 189 -1.01 -2.73 4.58
N HIS A 190 -2.28 -3.09 4.64
CA HIS A 190 -2.73 -4.48 4.68
C HIS A 190 -4.00 -4.61 3.83
N ALA A 191 -4.28 -5.82 3.35
CA ALA A 191 -5.48 -6.13 2.58
C ALA A 191 -6.81 -5.75 3.29
N ARG A 192 -6.81 -5.57 4.63
CA ARG A 192 -7.97 -5.09 5.39
C ARG A 192 -8.36 -3.69 4.90
N GLN A 193 -7.40 -2.78 4.91
CA GLN A 193 -7.59 -1.42 4.45
C GLN A 193 -7.86 -1.37 2.94
N VAL A 194 -7.19 -2.22 2.15
CA VAL A 194 -7.46 -2.33 0.71
C VAL A 194 -8.90 -2.79 0.43
N ALA A 195 -9.48 -3.69 1.22
CA ALA A 195 -10.88 -4.09 1.06
C ALA A 195 -11.84 -2.95 1.44
N THR A 196 -11.58 -2.25 2.55
CA THR A 196 -12.40 -1.11 2.99
C THR A 196 -12.37 0.02 1.96
N LEU A 197 -11.18 0.47 1.56
CA LEU A 197 -11.01 1.50 0.52
C LEU A 197 -11.53 1.01 -0.84
N GLY A 198 -11.31 -0.26 -1.16
CA GLY A 198 -11.85 -0.90 -2.35
C GLY A 198 -13.37 -0.81 -2.45
N GLN A 199 -14.10 -0.97 -1.34
CA GLN A 199 -15.55 -0.78 -1.32
C GLN A 199 -15.94 0.68 -1.59
N VAL A 200 -15.22 1.64 -1.01
CA VAL A 200 -15.46 3.08 -1.24
C VAL A 200 -15.21 3.42 -2.71
N HIS A 201 -14.07 3.01 -3.26
CA HIS A 201 -13.68 3.26 -4.66
C HIS A 201 -14.62 2.58 -5.65
N PHE A 202 -15.04 1.34 -5.35
CA PHE A 202 -16.01 0.62 -6.15
C PHE A 202 -17.34 1.35 -6.21
N SER A 203 -17.84 1.81 -5.06
CA SER A 203 -19.08 2.57 -4.96
C SER A 203 -19.00 3.92 -5.68
N ALA A 204 -17.80 4.49 -5.78
CA ALA A 204 -17.51 5.71 -6.53
C ALA A 204 -17.30 5.47 -8.05
N GLY A 205 -17.41 4.23 -8.54
CA GLY A 205 -17.27 3.91 -9.97
C GLY A 205 -15.82 3.89 -10.49
N VAL A 206 -14.83 3.75 -9.61
CA VAL A 206 -13.39 3.74 -9.96
C VAL A 206 -12.92 2.38 -10.53
N ALA A 207 -13.81 1.39 -10.60
CA ALA A 207 -13.47 0.05 -11.04
C ALA A 207 -13.01 0.00 -12.51
N LEU A 208 -12.06 -0.88 -12.81
CA LEU A 208 -11.45 -1.03 -14.13
C LEU A 208 -11.62 -2.47 -14.65
N PRO A 209 -11.55 -2.68 -15.98
CA PRO A 209 -11.39 -4.02 -16.55
C PRO A 209 -10.09 -4.68 -16.09
N ALA A 210 -10.08 -6.02 -16.02
CA ALA A 210 -8.93 -6.82 -15.58
C ALA A 210 -7.62 -6.38 -16.25
N GLN A 211 -7.63 -6.23 -17.58
CA GLN A 211 -6.46 -5.95 -18.41
C GLN A 211 -5.86 -4.56 -18.14
N GLN A 212 -6.59 -3.67 -17.47
CA GLN A 212 -6.13 -2.33 -17.11
C GLN A 212 -5.53 -2.25 -15.70
N ALA A 213 -5.55 -3.34 -14.91
CA ALA A 213 -4.78 -3.38 -13.67
C ALA A 213 -3.30 -3.17 -13.99
N GLN A 214 -2.71 -2.12 -13.43
CA GLN A 214 -1.30 -1.82 -13.59
C GLN A 214 -0.70 -1.34 -12.27
N PRO A 215 0.54 -1.74 -11.97
CA PRO A 215 1.27 -1.23 -10.82
C PRO A 215 1.70 0.23 -11.03
N LEU A 216 1.70 1.00 -9.96
CA LEU A 216 2.22 2.37 -9.91
C LEU A 216 3.74 2.34 -9.65
N TYR A 217 4.52 2.85 -10.59
CA TYR A 217 5.97 3.07 -10.43
C TYR A 217 6.26 4.55 -10.24
N LEU A 218 6.88 4.90 -9.11
CA LEU A 218 7.38 6.26 -8.86
C LEU A 218 8.89 6.38 -9.09
N ARG A 219 9.63 5.26 -9.00
CA ARG A 219 11.07 5.24 -9.27
C ARG A 219 11.32 4.91 -10.74
N ASN A 220 11.66 5.94 -11.53
CA ASN A 220 11.93 5.80 -12.96
C ASN A 220 13.28 5.12 -13.28
N LYS A 221 14.22 5.07 -12.32
CA LYS A 221 15.56 4.51 -12.51
C LYS A 221 15.99 3.66 -11.31
N VAL A 222 16.02 2.34 -11.51
CA VAL A 222 16.36 1.34 -10.47
C VAL A 222 17.75 0.71 -10.66
N ALA A 223 18.41 0.96 -11.79
CA ALA A 223 19.76 0.48 -12.06
C ALA A 223 20.65 1.61 -12.58
N LEU A 224 21.87 1.66 -12.04
CA LEU A 224 22.95 2.44 -12.66
C LEU A 224 23.34 1.76 -13.97
N THR A 225 23.56 2.57 -15.01
CA THR A 225 24.23 2.11 -16.23
C THR A 225 25.65 1.65 -15.88
N THR A 226 26.29 0.87 -16.75
CA THR A 226 27.68 0.41 -16.53
C THR A 226 28.62 1.58 -16.26
N ALA A 227 28.50 2.66 -17.03
CA ALA A 227 29.29 3.88 -16.84
C ALA A 227 29.04 4.53 -15.47
N GLU A 228 27.80 4.56 -15.00
CA GLU A 228 27.47 5.13 -13.68
C GLU A 228 27.97 4.25 -12.53
N ARG A 229 28.08 2.93 -12.72
CA ARG A 229 28.70 2.03 -11.74
C ARG A 229 30.20 2.26 -11.69
N GLU A 230 30.86 2.37 -12.84
CA GLU A 230 32.31 2.65 -12.94
C GLU A 230 32.68 3.97 -12.26
N VAL A 231 31.89 5.03 -12.46
CA VAL A 231 32.09 6.32 -11.79
C VAL A 231 31.93 6.20 -10.27
N ARG A 232 30.90 5.50 -9.79
CA ARG A 232 30.67 5.28 -8.35
C ARG A 232 31.78 4.46 -7.71
N ASP A 233 32.24 3.42 -8.40
CA ASP A 233 33.25 2.51 -7.88
C ASP A 233 34.64 3.19 -7.89
N ALA A 234 34.93 4.05 -8.87
CA ALA A 234 36.11 4.92 -8.88
C ALA A 234 36.10 5.93 -7.72
N ALA A 235 34.93 6.52 -7.40
CA ALA A 235 34.79 7.44 -6.26
C ALA A 235 34.98 6.75 -4.89
N LYS A 236 34.66 5.44 -4.79
CA LYS A 236 34.89 4.64 -3.58
C LYS A 236 36.34 4.18 -3.40
N GLY A 237 37.09 4.00 -4.49
CA GLY A 237 38.51 3.62 -4.43
C GLY A 237 39.48 4.77 -4.14
N ALA A 238 39.00 6.01 -4.19
CA ALA A 238 39.78 7.23 -3.95
C ALA A 238 39.63 7.81 -2.52
N ALA A 239 38.84 7.15 -1.66
CA ALA A 239 38.62 7.51 -0.25
C ALA A 239 39.26 6.46 0.66
#